data_AF-A0A932K3K4-F1
#
_entry.id   AF-A0A932K3K4-F1
#
_cell.length_a   1.000
_cell.length_b   1.000
_cell.length_c   1.000
_cell.angle_alpha   90.00
_cell.angle_beta   90.00
_cell.angle_gamma   90.00
#
_symmetry.space_group_name_H-M   'P 1'
#
loop_
_entity.id
_entity.type
_entity.pdbx_description
1 polymer ?
#
loop_
_entity_poly.entity_id
_entity_poly.type
_entity_poly.pdbx_seq_one_letter_code
_entity_poly.pdbx_strand_id
1 'polypeptide(L)'
;MRLSGLFPEEKLAEAAFDLLSSSSLERYARKADEHALSSALASELRRTPFIIPDLVDMARRLWRELIRASERDVPEVELALLLGLLAQTASSDVDELLVDLAIVEAPAAAWVSSLARRLLQRRGGNADRSLWMREPQATRWIVISPVQVYTSFGPHWPLDVKCPIETAAADDRDLVAV
;
A
#
# COMPACT_ATOMS: atom_id res chain seq x y z
N MET A 1 -18.69 -22.57 -12.77
CA MET A 1 -18.00 -23.11 -11.59
C MET A 1 -17.97 -21.99 -10.56
N ARG A 2 -18.88 -22.04 -9.56
CA ARG A 2 -18.98 -20.98 -8.54
C ARG A 2 -17.77 -21.08 -7.63
N LEU A 3 -17.04 -19.98 -7.47
CA LEU A 3 -15.91 -19.88 -6.55
C LEU A 3 -16.42 -19.60 -5.13
N SER A 4 -17.29 -20.49 -4.66
CA SER A 4 -17.49 -20.72 -3.24
C SER A 4 -16.30 -21.55 -2.76
N GLY A 5 -15.51 -21.03 -1.81
CA GLY A 5 -14.64 -21.91 -1.00
C GLY A 5 -13.17 -21.52 -0.79
N LEU A 6 -12.80 -20.23 -0.73
CA LEU A 6 -11.51 -19.90 -0.09
C LEU A 6 -11.52 -20.25 1.40
N PHE A 7 -12.65 -19.97 2.03
CA PHE A 7 -12.89 -20.25 3.43
C PHE A 7 -14.00 -21.32 3.56
N PRO A 8 -13.90 -22.22 4.55
CA PRO A 8 -14.99 -23.15 4.86
C PRO A 8 -16.28 -22.39 5.19
N GLU A 9 -17.43 -22.94 4.81
CA GLU A 9 -18.74 -22.31 5.01
C GLU A 9 -19.02 -21.96 6.48
N GLU A 10 -18.69 -22.87 7.40
CA GLU A 10 -18.80 -22.63 8.85
C GLU A 10 -18.02 -21.40 9.30
N LYS A 11 -16.81 -21.22 8.74
CA LYS A 11 -15.96 -20.06 9.04
C LYS A 11 -16.53 -18.76 8.47
N LEU A 12 -17.10 -18.82 7.26
CA LEU A 12 -17.76 -17.66 6.66
C LEU A 12 -19.01 -17.27 7.45
N ALA A 13 -19.78 -18.22 7.95
CA ALA A 13 -20.95 -17.95 8.78
C ALA A 13 -20.59 -17.25 10.10
N GLU A 14 -19.55 -17.74 10.80
CA GLU A 14 -19.04 -17.11 12.03
C GLU A 14 -18.51 -15.70 11.77
N ALA A 15 -17.69 -15.54 10.73
CA ALA A 15 -17.15 -14.24 10.33
C ALA A 15 -18.26 -13.27 9.90
N ALA A 16 -19.27 -13.75 9.17
CA ALA A 16 -20.41 -12.94 8.73
C ALA A 16 -21.17 -12.37 9.93
N PHE A 17 -21.43 -13.19 10.95
CA PHE A 17 -22.08 -12.71 12.17
C PHE A 17 -21.28 -11.58 12.83
N ASP A 18 -19.97 -11.76 13.03
CA ASP A 18 -19.11 -10.76 13.67
C ASP A 18 -18.95 -9.46 12.85
N LEU A 19 -18.77 -9.60 11.53
CA LEU A 19 -18.51 -8.47 10.63
C LEU A 19 -19.77 -7.69 10.29
N LEU A 20 -20.89 -8.36 10.00
CA LEU A 20 -22.13 -7.68 9.64
C LEU A 20 -22.79 -7.03 10.86
N SER A 21 -22.60 -7.57 12.06
CA SER A 21 -23.06 -6.96 13.32
C SER A 21 -22.12 -5.89 13.91
N SER A 22 -20.98 -5.61 13.24
CA SER A 22 -20.03 -4.63 13.74
C SER A 22 -20.61 -3.21 13.70
N SER A 23 -20.54 -2.52 14.84
CA SER A 23 -21.02 -1.15 15.01
C SER A 23 -19.94 -0.08 14.77
N SER A 24 -18.68 -0.48 14.58
CA SER A 24 -17.57 0.43 14.32
C SER A 24 -16.53 -0.19 13.38
N LEU A 25 -15.88 0.65 12.58
CA LEU A 25 -14.81 0.23 11.67
C LEU A 25 -13.66 -0.46 12.39
N GLU A 26 -13.33 -0.01 13.60
CA GLU A 26 -12.28 -0.63 14.40
C GLU A 26 -12.62 -2.06 14.79
N ARG A 27 -13.85 -2.32 15.26
CA ARG A 27 -14.32 -3.67 15.58
C ARG A 27 -14.32 -4.54 14.32
N TYR A 28 -14.84 -4.01 13.21
CA TYR A 28 -14.88 -4.70 11.92
C TYR A 28 -13.48 -5.13 11.46
N ALA A 29 -12.53 -4.19 11.44
CA ALA A 29 -11.16 -4.48 11.03
C ALA A 29 -10.47 -5.49 11.95
N ARG A 30 -10.65 -5.36 13.27
CA ARG A 30 -10.11 -6.31 14.24
C ARG A 30 -10.68 -7.71 14.03
N LYS A 31 -11.99 -7.85 13.83
CA LYS A 31 -12.63 -9.13 13.58
C LYS A 31 -12.24 -9.75 12.25
N ALA A 32 -12.10 -8.95 11.20
CA ALA A 32 -11.60 -9.42 9.91
C ALA A 32 -10.19 -10.01 10.05
N ASP A 33 -9.29 -9.31 10.76
CA ASP A 33 -7.93 -9.80 11.05
C ASP A 33 -7.94 -11.09 11.90
N GLU A 34 -8.73 -11.14 12.98
CA GLU A 34 -8.85 -12.34 13.83
C GLU A 34 -9.32 -13.57 13.03
N HIS A 35 -10.36 -13.42 12.22
CA HIS A 35 -10.91 -14.49 11.37
C HIS A 35 -9.97 -14.88 10.23
N ALA A 36 -9.29 -13.90 9.63
CA ALA A 36 -8.27 -14.12 8.62
C ALA A 36 -7.11 -14.97 9.19
N LEU A 37 -6.50 -14.53 10.28
CA LEU A 37 -5.30 -15.15 10.86
C LEU A 37 -5.54 -16.54 11.45
N SER A 38 -6.77 -16.81 11.91
CA SER A 38 -7.17 -18.13 12.40
C SER A 38 -7.52 -19.12 11.28
N SER A 39 -7.49 -18.72 10.00
CA SER A 39 -7.82 -19.61 8.88
C SER A 39 -6.65 -20.53 8.51
N ALA A 40 -6.95 -21.70 7.96
CA ALA A 40 -5.95 -22.58 7.38
C ALA A 40 -5.16 -21.88 6.26
N LEU A 41 -5.83 -21.00 5.51
CA LEU A 41 -5.23 -20.21 4.43
C LEU A 41 -4.11 -19.28 4.93
N ALA A 42 -4.19 -18.76 6.16
CA ALA A 42 -3.11 -17.97 6.76
C ALA A 42 -1.80 -18.78 6.87
N SER A 43 -1.91 -20.05 7.21
CA SER A 43 -0.76 -20.95 7.32
C SER A 43 -0.22 -21.35 5.96
N GLU A 44 -1.10 -21.54 4.98
CA GLU A 44 -0.71 -21.83 3.60
C GLU A 44 0.02 -20.65 2.95
N LEU A 45 -0.49 -19.42 3.12
CA LEU A 45 0.12 -18.20 2.59
C LEU A 45 1.57 -18.01 3.07
N ARG A 46 1.87 -18.41 4.32
CA ARG A 46 3.24 -18.37 4.87
C ARG A 46 4.17 -19.42 4.24
N ARG A 47 3.63 -20.56 3.81
CA ARG A 47 4.40 -21.66 3.21
C ARG A 47 4.60 -21.47 1.71
N THR A 48 3.61 -20.89 1.05
CA THR A 48 3.54 -20.82 -0.41
C THR A 48 3.26 -19.38 -0.87
N PRO A 49 4.25 -18.46 -0.82
CA PRO A 49 4.03 -17.06 -1.24
C PRO A 49 3.61 -16.89 -2.70
N PHE A 50 3.90 -17.88 -3.55
CA PHE A 50 3.55 -17.85 -4.98
C PHE A 50 2.04 -17.85 -5.25
N ILE A 51 1.19 -18.13 -4.24
CA ILE A 51 -0.27 -18.05 -4.39
C ILE A 51 -0.81 -16.60 -4.27
N ILE A 52 0.03 -15.63 -3.85
CA ILE A 52 -0.39 -14.24 -3.64
C ILE A 52 -1.08 -13.64 -4.88
N PRO A 53 -0.55 -13.78 -6.11
CA PRO A 53 -1.21 -13.23 -7.31
C PRO A 53 -2.62 -13.79 -7.51
N ASP A 54 -2.83 -15.10 -7.33
CA ASP A 54 -4.14 -15.73 -7.45
C ASP A 54 -5.13 -15.19 -6.41
N LEU A 55 -4.65 -14.95 -5.18
CA LEU A 55 -5.44 -14.35 -4.12
C LEU A 55 -5.77 -12.87 -4.38
N VAL A 56 -4.87 -12.11 -5.02
CA VAL A 56 -5.15 -10.74 -5.45
C VAL A 56 -6.22 -10.72 -6.54
N ASP A 57 -6.11 -11.58 -7.55
CA ASP A 57 -7.11 -11.70 -8.63
C ASP A 57 -8.49 -12.09 -8.09
N MET A 58 -8.50 -12.99 -7.13
CA MET A 58 -9.69 -13.40 -6.38
C MET A 58 -10.31 -12.22 -5.63
N ALA A 59 -9.52 -11.42 -4.91
CA ALA A 59 -9.99 -10.21 -4.23
C ALA A 59 -10.58 -9.20 -5.23
N ARG A 60 -9.94 -8.99 -6.38
CA ARG A 60 -10.46 -8.13 -7.46
C ARG A 60 -11.79 -8.64 -8.02
N ARG A 61 -12.02 -9.96 -8.06
CA ARG A 61 -13.30 -10.52 -8.49
C ARG A 61 -14.39 -10.28 -7.44
N LEU A 62 -14.14 -10.62 -6.18
CA LEU A 62 -15.08 -10.37 -5.07
C LEU A 62 -15.42 -8.88 -4.97
N TRP A 63 -14.45 -8.01 -5.19
CA TRP A 63 -14.66 -6.57 -5.22
C TRP A 63 -15.64 -6.15 -6.31
N ARG A 64 -15.47 -6.65 -7.54
CA ARG A 64 -16.38 -6.37 -8.65
C ARG A 64 -17.81 -6.89 -8.40
N GLU A 65 -17.94 -7.98 -7.66
CA GLU A 65 -19.25 -8.49 -7.22
C GLU A 65 -19.86 -7.57 -6.16
N LEU A 66 -19.08 -7.16 -5.15
CA LEU A 66 -19.53 -6.30 -4.06
C LEU A 66 -19.99 -4.91 -4.54
N ILE A 67 -19.25 -4.26 -5.44
CA ILE A 67 -19.64 -2.92 -5.94
C ILE A 67 -20.95 -2.93 -6.74
N ARG A 68 -21.39 -4.11 -7.22
CA ARG A 68 -22.66 -4.28 -7.94
C ARG A 68 -23.81 -4.65 -7.00
N ALA A 69 -23.50 -5.00 -5.75
CA ALA A 69 -24.50 -5.37 -4.76
C ALA A 69 -25.22 -4.13 -4.21
N SER A 70 -26.51 -4.28 -3.94
CA SER A 70 -27.32 -3.25 -3.27
C SER A 70 -27.16 -3.27 -1.75
N GLU A 71 -26.73 -4.40 -1.20
CA GLU A 71 -26.64 -4.65 0.23
C GLU A 71 -25.36 -5.41 0.59
N ARG A 72 -25.06 -5.44 1.89
CA ARG A 72 -23.92 -6.15 2.48
C ARG A 72 -24.24 -7.63 2.56
N ASP A 73 -23.36 -8.49 2.05
CA ASP A 73 -23.58 -9.95 2.00
C ASP A 73 -22.25 -10.72 2.05
N VAL A 74 -22.29 -12.03 1.86
CA VAL A 74 -21.15 -12.96 1.89
C VAL A 74 -19.92 -12.49 1.08
N PRO A 75 -20.04 -11.89 -0.12
CA PRO A 75 -18.86 -11.39 -0.85
C PRO A 75 -18.06 -10.33 -0.09
N GLU A 76 -18.73 -9.50 0.73
CA GLU A 76 -18.07 -8.52 1.60
C GLU A 76 -17.22 -9.22 2.66
N VAL A 77 -17.81 -10.23 3.31
CA VAL A 77 -17.19 -11.02 4.39
C VAL A 77 -15.96 -11.74 3.85
N GLU A 78 -16.10 -12.46 2.74
CA GLU A 78 -15.01 -13.20 2.13
C GLU A 78 -13.86 -12.26 1.69
N LEU A 79 -14.20 -11.12 1.09
CA LEU A 79 -13.23 -10.10 0.71
C LEU A 79 -12.51 -9.52 1.93
N ALA A 80 -13.22 -9.19 3.01
CA ALA A 80 -12.62 -8.62 4.21
C ALA A 80 -11.59 -9.56 4.85
N LEU A 81 -11.91 -10.86 4.93
CA LEU A 81 -11.00 -11.89 5.43
C LEU A 81 -9.76 -12.02 4.52
N LEU A 82 -9.96 -12.00 3.20
CA LEU A 82 -8.89 -12.09 2.22
C LEU A 82 -7.94 -10.88 2.29
N LEU A 83 -8.47 -9.67 2.46
CA LEU A 83 -7.66 -8.47 2.66
C LEU A 83 -6.88 -8.50 3.97
N GLY A 84 -7.49 -9.00 5.05
CA GLY A 84 -6.80 -9.20 6.33
C GLY A 84 -5.58 -10.13 6.21
N LEU A 85 -5.69 -11.19 5.39
CA LEU A 85 -4.59 -12.09 5.05
C LEU A 85 -3.53 -11.41 4.17
N LEU A 86 -3.94 -10.83 3.04
CA LEU A 86 -3.04 -10.22 2.06
C LEU A 86 -2.24 -9.07 2.68
N ALA A 87 -2.84 -8.30 3.59
CA ALA A 87 -2.19 -7.19 4.27
C ALA A 87 -1.01 -7.62 5.17
N GLN A 88 -0.82 -8.92 5.45
CA GLN A 88 0.35 -9.45 6.16
C GLN A 88 1.56 -9.68 5.25
N THR A 89 1.40 -9.53 3.93
CA THR A 89 2.45 -9.84 2.94
C THR A 89 3.19 -8.58 2.49
N ALA A 90 4.46 -8.66 2.10
CA ALA A 90 5.21 -7.49 1.59
C ALA A 90 5.01 -7.22 0.09
N SER A 91 3.95 -7.76 -0.54
CA SER A 91 3.73 -7.64 -1.99
C SER A 91 3.24 -6.25 -2.38
N SER A 92 3.81 -5.67 -3.43
CA SER A 92 3.36 -4.42 -4.05
C SER A 92 1.98 -4.55 -4.69
N ASP A 93 1.64 -5.73 -5.22
CA ASP A 93 0.34 -5.98 -5.85
C ASP A 93 -0.81 -5.84 -4.83
N VAL A 94 -0.52 -6.12 -3.55
CA VAL A 94 -1.45 -5.90 -2.45
C VAL A 94 -1.60 -4.41 -2.14
N ASP A 95 -0.53 -3.62 -2.23
CA ASP A 95 -0.62 -2.18 -2.04
C ASP A 95 -1.48 -1.53 -3.14
N GLU A 96 -1.26 -1.92 -4.39
CA GLU A 96 -2.07 -1.49 -5.54
C GLU A 96 -3.54 -1.88 -5.36
N LEU A 97 -3.81 -3.13 -4.97
CA LEU A 97 -5.17 -3.60 -4.65
C LEU A 97 -5.81 -2.74 -3.55
N LEU A 98 -5.11 -2.48 -2.45
CA LEU A 98 -5.66 -1.70 -1.34
C LEU A 98 -5.97 -0.25 -1.74
N VAL A 99 -5.14 0.36 -2.61
CA VAL A 99 -5.40 1.68 -3.19
C VAL A 99 -6.66 1.65 -4.06
N ASP A 100 -6.78 0.68 -4.96
CA ASP A 100 -7.94 0.53 -5.84
C ASP A 100 -9.26 0.39 -5.05
N LEU A 101 -9.23 -0.36 -3.95
CA LEU A 101 -10.39 -0.57 -3.08
C LEU A 101 -10.70 0.67 -2.24
N ALA A 102 -9.68 1.41 -1.81
CA ALA A 102 -9.84 2.57 -0.93
C ALA A 102 -10.57 3.75 -1.56
N ILE A 103 -10.50 3.90 -2.89
CA ILE A 103 -11.03 5.08 -3.61
C ILE A 103 -12.50 4.97 -4.01
N VAL A 104 -13.11 3.79 -3.93
CA VAL A 104 -14.50 3.60 -4.37
C VAL A 104 -15.48 3.96 -3.26
N GLU A 105 -16.49 4.74 -3.63
CA GLU A 105 -17.58 5.17 -2.77
C GLU A 105 -18.89 4.51 -3.23
N ALA A 106 -19.15 3.30 -2.73
CA ALA A 106 -20.42 2.60 -2.91
C ALA A 106 -20.96 2.15 -1.54
N PRO A 107 -22.29 2.25 -1.27
CA PRO A 107 -22.84 1.93 0.05
C PRO A 107 -22.50 0.52 0.54
N ALA A 108 -22.62 -0.50 -0.32
CA ALA A 108 -22.28 -1.88 0.00
C ALA A 108 -20.77 -2.09 0.23
N ALA A 109 -19.93 -1.24 -0.36
CA ALA A 109 -18.47 -1.34 -0.28
C ALA A 109 -17.86 -0.51 0.86
N ALA A 110 -18.63 0.39 1.49
CA ALA A 110 -18.10 1.41 2.40
C ALA A 110 -17.21 0.85 3.53
N TRP A 111 -17.59 -0.30 4.10
CA TRP A 111 -16.83 -0.98 5.14
C TRP A 111 -15.51 -1.55 4.63
N VAL A 112 -15.51 -2.17 3.45
CA VAL A 112 -14.32 -2.72 2.80
C VAL A 112 -13.39 -1.61 2.32
N SER A 113 -13.90 -0.54 1.70
CA SER A 113 -13.08 0.62 1.32
C SER A 113 -12.38 1.23 2.54
N SER A 114 -13.11 1.35 3.66
CA SER A 114 -12.58 1.86 4.92
C SER A 114 -11.56 0.92 5.56
N LEU A 115 -11.79 -0.39 5.50
CA LEU A 115 -10.83 -1.41 5.90
C LEU A 115 -9.54 -1.30 5.06
N ALA A 116 -9.67 -1.17 3.74
CA ALA A 116 -8.53 -1.05 2.83
C ALA A 116 -7.67 0.18 3.15
N ARG A 117 -8.31 1.35 3.38
CA ARG A 117 -7.61 2.58 3.83
C ARG A 117 -6.83 2.34 5.13
N ARG A 118 -7.44 1.69 6.11
CA ARG A 118 -6.79 1.38 7.40
C ARG A 118 -5.61 0.42 7.24
N LEU A 119 -5.76 -0.61 6.41
CA LEU A 119 -4.69 -1.56 6.12
C LEU A 119 -3.53 -0.86 5.40
N LEU A 120 -3.81 0.00 4.42
CA LEU A 120 -2.80 0.81 3.73
C LEU A 120 -2.04 1.73 4.70
N GLN A 121 -2.75 2.42 5.61
CA GLN A 121 -2.13 3.25 6.65
C GLN A 121 -1.21 2.46 7.57
N ARG A 122 -1.62 1.25 8.00
CA ARG A 122 -0.78 0.36 8.82
C ARG A 122 0.49 -0.06 8.09
N ARG A 123 0.37 -0.36 6.80
CA ARG A 123 1.50 -0.78 5.95
C ARG A 123 2.47 0.38 5.69
N GLY A 124 1.96 1.57 5.38
CA GLY A 124 2.76 2.79 5.23
C GLY A 124 3.46 3.20 6.52
N GLY A 125 2.80 3.10 7.68
CA GLY A 125 3.41 3.39 8.98
C GLY A 125 4.55 2.42 9.35
N ASN A 126 4.49 1.17 8.87
CA ASN A 126 5.57 0.20 9.04
C ASN A 126 6.76 0.49 8.10
N ALA A 127 6.51 0.97 6.88
CA ALA A 127 7.56 1.41 5.96
C ALA A 127 8.33 2.60 6.53
N ASP A 128 7.61 3.57 7.12
CA ASP A 128 8.22 4.75 7.73
C ASP A 128 9.10 4.36 8.94
N ARG A 129 8.60 3.51 9.86
CA ARG A 129 9.42 2.99 10.99
C ARG A 129 10.69 2.23 10.56
N SER A 130 10.66 1.58 9.41
CA SER A 130 11.81 0.82 8.89
C SER A 130 12.93 1.73 8.36
N LEU A 131 12.58 2.94 7.90
CA LEU A 131 13.56 3.95 7.49
C LEU A 131 14.27 4.57 8.70
N TRP A 132 13.58 4.70 9.84
CA TRP A 132 14.16 5.24 11.08
C TRP A 132 14.93 4.22 11.93
N MET A 133 14.81 2.91 11.64
CA MET A 133 15.59 1.83 12.30
C MET A 133 16.78 1.33 11.48
N ARG A 134 17.05 1.89 10.29
CA ARG A 134 18.42 1.84 9.76
C ARG A 134 19.26 2.79 10.59
N GLU A 135 19.87 2.24 11.63
CA GLU A 135 21.06 2.80 12.26
C GLU A 135 21.95 3.38 11.15
N PRO A 136 22.35 4.67 11.23
CA PRO A 136 23.18 5.26 10.20
C PRO A 136 24.49 4.50 10.20
N GLN A 137 24.63 3.53 9.29
CA GLN A 137 25.94 2.99 8.97
C GLN A 137 26.75 4.19 8.55
N ALA A 138 27.69 4.57 9.41
CA ALA A 138 28.44 5.80 9.34
C ALA A 138 28.72 6.15 7.88
N THR A 139 27.93 7.08 7.34
CA THR A 139 28.15 7.63 6.02
C THR A 139 29.51 8.27 6.12
N ARG A 140 30.52 7.58 5.60
CA ARG A 140 31.86 8.10 5.46
C ARG A 140 31.70 9.25 4.48
N TRP A 141 31.58 10.46 5.02
CA TRP A 141 31.56 11.67 4.22
C TRP A 141 32.87 11.67 3.43
N ILE A 142 32.79 11.40 2.12
CA ILE A 142 33.91 11.69 1.23
C ILE A 142 33.92 13.20 1.12
N VAL A 143 34.73 13.84 1.98
CA VAL A 143 35.08 15.25 1.84
C VAL A 143 35.96 15.34 0.60
N ILE A 144 35.37 15.70 -0.54
CA ILE A 144 36.13 16.11 -1.72
C ILE A 144 36.69 17.49 -1.38
N SER A 145 37.92 17.52 -0.90
CA SER A 145 38.70 18.74 -0.74
C SER A 145 38.97 19.36 -2.13
N PRO A 146 38.85 20.69 -2.31
CA PRO A 146 39.17 21.33 -3.58
C PRO A 146 40.69 21.39 -3.75
N VAL A 147 41.30 20.30 -4.23
CA VAL A 147 42.68 20.30 -4.68
C VAL A 147 42.71 20.83 -6.10
N GLN A 148 43.18 22.09 -6.20
CA GLN A 148 43.90 22.70 -7.32
C GLN A 148 43.76 22.02 -8.70
N VAL A 149 42.98 22.67 -9.57
CA VAL A 149 43.05 22.45 -11.02
C VAL A 149 44.39 22.98 -11.52
N TYR A 150 45.39 22.10 -11.64
CA TYR A 150 46.54 22.36 -12.51
C TYR A 150 46.09 22.13 -13.95
N THR A 151 46.03 23.22 -14.70
CA THR A 151 46.00 23.21 -16.15
C THR A 151 47.29 22.61 -16.68
N SER A 152 47.18 21.54 -17.46
CA SER A 152 48.13 21.27 -18.54
C SER A 152 47.37 20.63 -19.71
N PHE A 153 47.46 21.33 -20.82
CA PHE A 153 46.77 21.08 -22.08
C PHE A 153 47.44 19.98 -22.91
N GLY A 154 46.61 19.14 -23.53
CA GLY A 154 46.72 18.76 -24.94
C GLY A 154 46.92 17.26 -25.27
N PRO A 155 46.60 16.81 -26.50
CA PRO A 155 45.81 17.44 -27.57
C PRO A 155 44.61 16.55 -28.03
N HIS A 156 43.76 17.11 -28.91
CA HIS A 156 42.75 16.42 -29.74
C HIS A 156 41.32 16.30 -29.19
N TRP A 157 40.50 17.36 -29.30
CA TRP A 157 39.36 17.49 -30.24
C TRP A 157 38.38 18.58 -29.75
N PRO A 158 37.70 19.34 -30.63
CA PRO A 158 36.82 20.43 -30.25
C PRO A 158 35.37 19.95 -30.13
N LEU A 159 34.68 20.31 -29.06
CA LEU A 159 33.22 20.37 -29.06
C LEU A 159 32.78 21.67 -28.39
N ASP A 160 32.29 22.57 -29.25
CA ASP A 160 31.45 23.70 -28.92
C ASP A 160 30.31 23.25 -28.00
N VAL A 161 30.31 23.72 -26.76
CA VAL A 161 29.11 23.72 -25.93
C VAL A 161 28.85 25.17 -25.51
N LYS A 162 28.03 25.84 -26.33
CA LYS A 162 27.34 27.06 -25.92
C LYS A 162 26.25 26.67 -24.91
N CYS A 163 26.51 26.89 -23.62
CA CYS A 163 25.45 27.02 -22.63
C CYS A 163 25.07 28.50 -22.51
N PRO A 164 23.85 28.91 -22.91
CA PRO A 164 23.32 30.20 -22.50
C PRO A 164 22.81 30.08 -21.05
N ILE A 165 23.44 30.83 -20.14
CA ILE A 165 22.88 31.09 -18.81
C ILE A 165 21.86 32.22 -19.00
N GLU A 166 20.57 31.88 -18.95
CA GLU A 166 19.50 32.85 -18.72
C GLU A 166 19.50 33.22 -17.24
N THR A 167 19.94 34.44 -16.94
CA THR A 167 19.72 35.11 -15.66
C THR A 167 18.36 35.80 -15.69
N ALA A 168 17.42 35.33 -14.86
CA ALA A 168 16.20 36.06 -14.54
C ALA A 168 16.21 36.46 -13.06
N ALA A 169 15.95 37.74 -12.83
CA ALA A 169 16.10 38.48 -11.60
C ALA A 169 15.12 38.06 -10.50
N ALA A 170 15.59 38.07 -9.25
CA ALA A 170 14.74 38.14 -8.08
C ALA A 170 14.49 39.61 -7.75
N ASP A 171 13.21 39.98 -7.82
CA ASP A 171 12.65 41.29 -7.57
C ASP A 171 12.59 41.54 -6.05
N ASP A 172 13.11 42.70 -5.65
CA ASP A 172 13.21 43.16 -4.27
C ASP A 172 12.29 44.37 -4.16
N ARG A 173 11.17 44.25 -3.43
CA ARG A 173 10.30 45.36 -3.00
C ARG A 173 9.27 44.90 -1.94
N ASP A 174 9.62 45.17 -0.69
CA ASP A 174 8.91 46.13 0.17
C ASP A 174 7.38 46.00 0.40
N LEU A 175 6.99 45.65 1.64
CA LEU A 175 6.32 46.52 2.65
C LEU A 175 5.27 45.82 3.55
N VAL A 176 5.63 45.73 4.84
CA VAL A 176 4.92 46.14 6.08
C VAL A 176 3.38 46.19 6.13
N ALA A 177 2.81 45.53 7.16
CA ALA A 177 1.82 46.00 8.18
C ALA A 177 1.30 44.74 8.94
N VAL A 178 1.12 44.66 10.26
CA VAL A 178 0.69 45.58 11.34
C VAL A 178 1.44 45.22 12.62
#